data_AF-A0A392NW01-F1
#
_entry.id   AF-A0A392NW01-F1
#
_cell.length_a   1.000
_cell.length_b   1.000
_cell.length_c   1.000
_cell.angle_alpha   90.00
_cell.angle_beta   90.00
_cell.angle_gamma   90.00
#
_symmetry.space_group_name_H-M   'P 1'
#
loop_
_entity.id
_entity.type
_entity.pdbx_description
1 polymer ?
#
loop_
_entity_poly.entity_id
_entity_poly.type
_entity_poly.pdbx_seq_one_letter_code
_entity_poly.pdbx_strand_id
1 'polypeptide(L)'
;PCAAFHAASRAISGGPIYISDTVGNHNFDLLKKLALPDGTILRCEHYALPTKDCLFADPLHDGKTMLKIWNLNKVSLPSSLS
;
A
#
# COMPACT_ATOMS: atom_id res chain seq x y z
N PRO A 1 -0.29 1.70 17.20
CA PRO A 1 1.10 1.88 16.71
C PRO A 1 1.32 1.46 15.25
N CYS A 2 0.72 0.36 14.78
CA CYS A 2 1.02 -0.21 13.46
C CYS A 2 0.04 0.19 12.33
N ALA A 3 -0.91 1.09 12.58
CA ALA A 3 -1.97 1.42 11.62
C ALA A 3 -1.42 1.92 10.28
N ALA A 4 -0.42 2.82 10.31
CA ALA A 4 0.21 3.33 9.09
C ALA A 4 0.91 2.23 8.28
N PHE A 5 1.60 1.31 8.96
CA PHE A 5 2.29 0.19 8.31
C PHE A 5 1.30 -0.80 7.71
N HIS A 6 0.21 -1.12 8.41
CA HIS A 6 -0.86 -1.98 7.89
C HIS A 6 -1.55 -1.34 6.69
N ALA A 7 -1.86 -0.05 6.77
CA ALA A 7 -2.47 0.70 5.68
C ALA A 7 -1.59 0.70 4.42
N ALA A 8 -0.29 0.98 4.56
CA ALA A 8 0.66 0.93 3.44
C ALA A 8 0.78 -0.48 2.85
N SER A 9 0.88 -1.50 3.70
CA SER A 9 0.96 -2.91 3.27
C SER A 9 -0.30 -3.34 2.51
N ARG A 10 -1.49 -2.92 2.97
CA ARG A 10 -2.76 -3.18 2.30
C ARG A 10 -2.85 -2.45 0.96
N ALA A 11 -2.46 -1.17 0.91
CA ALA A 11 -2.47 -0.36 -0.30
C ALA A 11 -1.66 -1.00 -1.44
N ILE A 12 -0.47 -1.55 -1.14
CA ILE A 12 0.38 -2.19 -2.15
C ILE A 12 -0.01 -3.64 -2.43
N SER A 13 -0.73 -4.31 -1.53
CA SER A 13 -1.02 -5.76 -1.65
C SER A 13 -1.84 -6.15 -2.88
N GLY A 14 -2.65 -5.23 -3.41
CA GLY A 14 -3.64 -5.50 -4.47
C GLY A 14 -4.97 -6.07 -3.99
N GLY A 15 -5.10 -6.38 -2.70
CA GLY A 15 -6.36 -6.79 -2.09
C GLY A 15 -7.23 -5.61 -1.63
N PRO A 16 -8.45 -5.89 -1.15
CA PRO A 16 -9.31 -4.88 -0.55
C PRO A 16 -8.72 -4.31 0.75
N ILE A 17 -9.03 -3.04 1.02
CA ILE A 17 -8.69 -2.37 2.28
C ILE A 17 -9.99 -2.21 3.08
N TYR A 18 -10.04 -2.81 4.26
CA TYR A 18 -11.17 -2.69 5.20
C TYR A 18 -10.78 -1.82 6.40
N ILE A 19 -11.71 -0.97 6.82
CA ILE A 19 -11.58 -0.12 8.02
C ILE A 19 -12.54 -0.66 9.06
N SER A 20 -12.01 -1.04 10.22
CA SER A 20 -12.79 -1.64 11.31
C SER A 20 -12.65 -0.87 12.62
N ASP A 21 -12.22 0.39 12.55
CA ASP A 21 -12.16 1.25 13.73
C ASP A 21 -13.57 1.51 14.26
N THR A 22 -13.70 1.70 15.57
CA THR A 22 -14.95 2.11 16.21
C THR A 22 -15.43 3.43 15.61
N VAL A 23 -16.75 3.54 15.38
CA VAL A 23 -17.39 4.78 14.93
C VAL A 23 -16.95 5.96 15.80
N GLY A 24 -16.56 7.06 15.16
CA GLY A 24 -16.07 8.26 15.83
C GLY A 24 -14.59 8.24 16.22
N ASN A 25 -13.88 7.11 16.05
CA ASN A 25 -12.47 6.95 16.43
C ASN A 25 -11.55 6.66 15.22
N HIS A 26 -11.95 7.11 14.03
CA HIS A 26 -11.17 6.96 12.81
C HIS A 26 -9.97 7.91 12.78
N ASN A 27 -8.84 7.42 12.26
CA ASN A 27 -7.70 8.28 11.94
C ASN A 27 -7.83 8.82 10.50
N PHE A 28 -8.54 9.94 10.33
CA PHE A 28 -8.78 10.53 9.01
C PHE A 28 -7.51 10.96 8.28
N ASP A 29 -6.46 11.37 9.00
CA ASP A 29 -5.18 11.75 8.38
C ASP A 29 -4.48 10.56 7.74
N LEU A 30 -4.66 9.35 8.30
CA LEU A 30 -4.21 8.12 7.67
C LEU A 30 -5.11 7.70 6.51
N LEU A 31 -6.43 7.78 6.67
CA LEU A 31 -7.39 7.38 5.63
C LEU A 31 -7.23 8.22 4.36
N LYS A 32 -7.00 9.52 4.50
CA LYS A 32 -6.74 10.42 3.36
C LYS A 32 -5.49 10.05 2.56
N LYS A 33 -4.53 9.31 3.13
CA LYS A 33 -3.35 8.82 2.40
C LYS A 33 -3.66 7.63 1.49
N LEU A 34 -4.81 6.98 1.68
CA LEU A 34 -5.26 5.82 0.90
C LEU A 34 -6.18 6.21 -0.27
N ALA A 35 -6.58 7.47 -0.35
CA ALA A 35 -7.49 8.00 -1.36
C ALA A 35 -6.89 9.23 -2.05
N LEU A 36 -7.31 9.47 -3.28
CA LEU A 36 -7.03 10.70 -4.01
C LEU A 36 -7.97 11.83 -3.53
N PRO A 37 -7.64 13.10 -3.81
CA PRO A 37 -8.46 14.25 -3.39
C PRO A 37 -9.92 14.20 -3.89
N ASP A 38 -10.18 13.51 -5.00
CA ASP A 38 -11.52 13.32 -5.57
C ASP A 38 -12.31 12.16 -4.93
N GLY A 39 -11.73 11.50 -3.91
CA GLY A 39 -12.33 10.38 -3.21
C GLY A 39 -12.15 9.02 -3.89
N THR A 40 -11.51 8.96 -5.06
CA THR A 40 -11.15 7.69 -5.70
C THR A 40 -9.97 7.03 -4.99
N ILE A 41 -9.79 5.72 -5.19
CA ILE A 41 -8.68 4.96 -4.61
C ILE A 41 -7.76 4.43 -5.70
N LEU A 42 -6.45 4.47 -5.46
CA LEU A 42 -5.49 3.79 -6.32
C LEU A 42 -5.58 2.28 -6.06
N ARG A 43 -5.90 1.52 -7.10
CA ARG A 43 -5.90 0.06 -7.03
C ARG A 43 -4.74 -0.49 -7.81
N CYS A 44 -4.04 -1.43 -7.20
CA CYS A 44 -3.05 -2.19 -7.92
C CYS A 44 -3.71 -3.15 -8.93
N GLU A 45 -3.02 -3.43 -10.02
CA GLU A 45 -3.50 -4.35 -11.07
C GLU A 45 -3.31 -5.82 -10.69
N HIS A 46 -2.31 -6.11 -9.87
CA HIS A 46 -1.92 -7.47 -9.50
C HIS A 46 -1.72 -7.60 -7.98
N TYR A 47 -1.23 -8.75 -7.54
CA TYR A 47 -0.76 -8.96 -6.17
C TYR A 47 0.68 -8.46 -6.00
N ALA A 48 1.02 -7.99 -4.80
CA ALA A 48 2.39 -7.55 -4.51
C ALA A 48 3.39 -8.71 -4.63
N LEU A 49 4.55 -8.43 -5.21
CA LEU A 49 5.65 -9.38 -5.35
C LEU A 49 6.91 -8.87 -4.65
N PRO A 50 7.78 -9.74 -4.11
CA PRO A 50 9.12 -9.35 -3.70
C PRO A 50 9.89 -8.76 -4.88
N THR A 51 10.76 -7.79 -4.63
CA THR A 51 11.69 -7.31 -5.64
C THR A 51 12.82 -8.31 -5.84
N LYS A 52 13.46 -8.25 -7.01
CA LYS A 52 14.49 -9.21 -7.42
C LYS A 52 15.69 -9.26 -6.45
N ASP A 53 16.05 -8.12 -5.87
CA ASP A 53 17.17 -7.95 -4.93
C ASP A 53 16.95 -8.63 -3.57
N CYS A 54 15.72 -8.97 -3.20
CA CYS A 54 15.42 -9.70 -1.96
C CYS A 54 14.76 -11.07 -2.17
N LEU A 55 14.65 -11.54 -3.42
CA LEU A 55 13.88 -12.75 -3.77
C LEU A 55 14.41 -14.03 -3.12
N PHE A 56 15.73 -14.13 -2.95
CA PHE A 56 16.41 -15.31 -2.39
C PHE A 56 17.01 -15.06 -1.00
N ALA A 57 16.68 -13.92 -0.38
CA ALA A 57 17.09 -13.63 0.99
C ALA A 57 16.08 -14.23 1.98
N ASP A 58 16.46 -14.26 3.26
CA ASP A 58 15.55 -14.57 4.37
C ASP A 58 15.37 -13.31 5.25
N PRO A 59 14.47 -12.39 4.88
CA PRO A 59 14.27 -11.13 5.59
C PRO A 59 13.75 -11.29 7.02
N LEU A 60 13.31 -12.49 7.41
CA LEU A 60 12.79 -12.76 8.76
C LEU A 60 13.92 -13.09 9.75
N HIS A 61 15.02 -13.70 9.27
CA HIS A 61 16.03 -14.26 10.17
C HIS A 61 17.45 -13.74 9.94
N ASP A 62 17.77 -13.14 8.80
CA ASP A 62 19.15 -12.74 8.49
C ASP A 62 19.62 -11.46 9.20
N GLY A 63 18.69 -10.71 9.82
CA GLY A 63 18.97 -9.46 10.55
C GLY A 63 19.54 -8.32 9.69
N LYS A 64 19.51 -8.45 8.36
CA LYS A 64 20.17 -7.54 7.41
C LYS A 64 19.25 -7.11 6.27
N THR A 65 18.44 -8.02 5.74
CA THR A 65 17.65 -7.77 4.52
C THR A 65 16.26 -7.27 4.88
N MET A 66 15.85 -6.16 4.29
CA MET A 66 14.47 -5.70 4.36
C MET A 66 13.64 -6.37 3.25
N LEU A 67 12.45 -6.87 3.60
CA LEU A 67 11.49 -7.33 2.60
C LEU A 67 11.01 -6.12 1.79
N LYS A 68 11.37 -6.08 0.51
CA LYS A 68 10.96 -5.05 -0.43
C LYS A 68 9.95 -5.64 -1.40
N ILE A 69 8.75 -5.07 -1.41
CA ILE A 69 7.66 -5.51 -2.28
C ILE A 69 7.27 -4.39 -3.24
N TRP A 70 6.75 -4.78 -4.39
CA TRP A 70 6.31 -3.85 -5.43
C TRP A 70 5.01 -4.32 -6.07
N ASN A 71 4.28 -3.35 -6.64
CA ASN A 71 3.08 -3.58 -7.41
C ASN A 71 2.85 -2.40 -8.37
N LEU A 72 2.03 -2.60 -9.40
CA LEU A 72 1.69 -1.59 -10.40
C LEU A 72 0.24 -1.17 -10.25
N ASN A 73 -0.04 0.10 -10.54
CA ASN A 73 -1.40 0.61 -10.69
C ASN A 73 -1.52 1.29 -12.06
N LYS A 74 -2.75 1.42 -12.57
CA LYS A 74 -3.01 2.26 -13.73
C LYS A 74 -2.92 3.72 -13.31
N VAL A 75 -1.79 4.35 -13.58
CA VAL A 75 -1.70 5.81 -13.50
C VAL A 75 -2.35 6.38 -14.76
N SER A 76 -3.61 6.78 -14.66
CA SER A 76 -4.17 7.74 -15.62
C SER A 76 -3.80 9.13 -15.14
N LEU A 77 -2.66 9.66 -15.61
CA LEU A 77 -2.39 11.09 -15.46
C LEU A 77 -3.52 11.84 -16.20
N PRO A 78 -4.10 12.91 -15.61
CA PRO A 78 -5.02 13.75 -16.34
C PRO A 78 -4.33 14.25 -17.61
N SER A 79 -5.04 14.22 -18.74
CA SER A 79 -4.53 14.58 -20.07
C SER A 79 -4.00 16.00 -20.18
N SER A 80 -4.15 16.83 -19.14
CA SER A 80 -3.58 18.18 -19.04
C SER A 80 -2.11 18.20 -18.59
N LEU A 81 -1.51 17.05 -18.26
CA LEU A 81 -0.13 16.92 -17.78
C LEU A 81 0.71 15.90 -18.58
N SER A 82 0.24 15.44 -19.75
CA SER A 82 0.98 14.58 -20.69
C SER A 82 1.49 15.35 -21.90
#